data_AF-A0A420VYF1-F1
#
_entry.id   AF-A0A420VYF1-F1
#
_cell.length_a   1.000
_cell.length_b   1.000
_cell.length_c   1.000
_cell.angle_alpha   90.00
_cell.angle_beta   90.00
_cell.angle_gamma   90.00
#
_symmetry.space_group_name_H-M   'P 1'
#
loop_
_entity.id
_entity.type
_entity.pdbx_description
1 polymer ?
#
loop_
_entity_poly.entity_id
_entity_poly.type
_entity_poly.pdbx_seq_one_letter_code
_entity_poly.pdbx_strand_id
1 'polypeptide(L)'
;MEIVEMGEDSLFSDRSTYLFMNEFATYIGGQIIADRTGPFVESSYDYINYIGQSHNREIINIVHVGILEILYMEYGVGRQWVKMNLSERLQPYFEA
;
A
#
# COMPACT_ATOMS: atom_id res chain seq x y z
N MET A 1 27.12 30.33 -1.22
CA MET A 1 25.80 29.73 -1.47
C MET A 1 26.01 28.24 -1.34
N GLU A 2 25.91 27.72 -0.12
CA GLU A 2 26.05 26.29 0.14
C GLU A 2 24.78 25.60 -0.33
N ILE A 3 24.95 24.67 -1.27
CA ILE A 3 23.91 23.74 -1.65
C ILE A 3 23.80 22.78 -0.47
N VAL A 4 22.75 22.96 0.34
CA VAL A 4 22.38 21.97 1.34
C VAL A 4 21.81 20.79 0.56
N GLU A 5 22.66 19.79 0.30
CA GLU A 5 22.19 18.45 -0.02
C GLU A 5 21.36 18.01 1.18
N MET A 6 20.03 18.05 1.03
CA MET A 6 19.16 17.39 1.98
C MET A 6 19.49 15.90 1.88
N GLY A 7 20.26 15.41 2.86
CA GLY A 7 20.50 14.00 3.03
C GLY A 7 19.17 13.26 2.99
N GLU A 8 19.21 12.06 2.42
CA GLU A 8 18.17 11.04 2.55
C GLU A 8 18.03 10.65 4.03
N ASP A 9 17.57 11.58 4.85
CA ASP A 9 17.09 11.30 6.19
C ASP A 9 15.80 10.51 5.98
N SER A 10 15.95 9.19 6.09
CA SER A 10 14.93 8.18 6.29
C SER A 10 13.61 8.81 6.78
N LEU A 11 12.75 9.16 5.82
CA LEU A 11 11.38 9.63 6.08
C LEU A 11 10.50 8.49 6.64
N PHE A 12 11.08 7.30 6.79
CA PHE A 12 10.48 6.07 7.22
C PHE A 12 11.12 5.67 8.55
N SER A 13 10.73 6.32 9.66
CA SER A 13 11.00 5.72 10.96
C SER A 13 10.24 4.38 11.02
N ASP A 14 10.96 3.27 10.98
CA ASP A 14 10.46 1.89 10.76
C ASP A 14 9.18 1.52 11.52
N ARG A 15 8.85 2.13 12.65
CA ARG A 15 7.63 1.79 13.40
C ARG A 15 6.40 2.60 12.96
N SER A 16 6.58 3.90 12.74
CA SER A 16 5.48 4.81 12.44
C SER A 16 4.90 4.55 11.06
N THR A 17 5.75 4.20 10.09
CA THR A 17 5.28 3.90 8.73
C THR A 17 4.51 2.60 8.66
N TYR A 18 4.99 1.55 9.35
CA TYR A 18 4.24 0.29 9.42
C TYR A 18 2.89 0.48 10.11
N LEU A 19 2.84 1.25 11.21
CA LEU A 19 1.58 1.58 11.87
C LEU A 19 0.64 2.36 10.95
N PHE A 20 1.14 3.37 10.24
CA PHE A 20 0.36 4.12 9.26
C PHE A 20 -0.20 3.21 8.16
N MET A 21 0.63 2.32 7.61
CA MET A 21 0.19 1.39 6.58
C MET A 21 -0.80 0.36 7.09
N ASN A 22 -0.69 -0.07 8.35
CA ASN A 22 -1.66 -0.94 8.97
C ASN A 22 -3.01 -0.25 9.13
N GLU A 23 -3.04 0.96 9.69
CA GLU A 23 -4.27 1.74 9.83
C GLU A 23 -4.90 2.03 8.46
N PHE A 24 -4.08 2.37 7.46
CA PHE A 24 -4.51 2.57 6.08
C PHE A 24 -5.10 1.29 5.47
N ALA A 25 -4.44 0.14 5.66
CA ALA A 25 -4.92 -1.16 5.19
C ALA A 25 -6.25 -1.56 5.85
N THR A 26 -6.39 -1.37 7.16
CA THR A 26 -7.66 -1.59 7.89
C THR A 26 -8.76 -0.73 7.30
N TYR A 27 -8.50 0.56 7.15
CA TYR A 27 -9.50 1.51 6.70
C TYR A 27 -9.97 1.19 5.27
N ILE A 28 -9.03 0.91 4.36
CA ILE A 28 -9.36 0.50 2.99
C ILE A 28 -10.15 -0.81 2.97
N GLY A 29 -9.76 -1.81 3.77
CA GLY A 29 -10.50 -3.06 3.87
C GLY A 29 -11.98 -2.83 4.20
N GLY A 30 -12.26 -1.99 5.18
CA GLY A 30 -13.62 -1.59 5.53
C GLY A 30 -14.34 -0.84 4.41
N GLN A 31 -13.66 0.07 3.69
CA GLN A 31 -14.25 0.79 2.56
C GLN A 31 -14.54 -0.15 1.37
N ILE A 32 -13.71 -1.15 1.11
CA ILE A 32 -13.96 -2.14 0.05
C ILE A 32 -15.25 -2.93 0.32
N ILE A 33 -15.50 -3.29 1.59
CA ILE A 33 -16.75 -3.97 1.98
C ILE A 33 -17.95 -3.04 1.83
N ALA A 34 -17.82 -1.78 2.25
CA ALA A 34 -18.91 -0.82 2.25
C ALA A 34 -19.30 -0.37 0.83
N ASP A 35 -18.32 0.05 0.02
CA ASP A 35 -18.48 0.48 -1.37
C ASP A 35 -17.17 0.30 -2.13
N ARG A 36 -17.02 -0.85 -2.80
CA ARG A 36 -15.80 -1.17 -3.56
C ARG A 36 -15.52 -0.23 -4.73
N THR A 37 -16.53 0.50 -5.21
CA THR A 37 -16.43 1.42 -6.35
C THR A 37 -16.31 2.88 -5.91
N GLY A 38 -16.22 3.11 -4.61
CA GLY A 38 -16.10 4.44 -4.04
C GLY A 38 -14.81 5.13 -4.50
N PRO A 39 -14.82 6.46 -4.73
CA PRO A 39 -13.64 7.21 -5.15
C PRO A 39 -12.44 7.07 -4.21
N PHE A 40 -12.70 6.84 -2.92
CA PHE A 40 -11.66 6.60 -1.94
C PHE A 40 -10.89 5.29 -2.20
N VAL A 41 -11.61 4.22 -2.55
CA VAL A 41 -11.02 2.92 -2.84
C VAL A 41 -10.16 3.01 -4.10
N GLU A 42 -10.70 3.63 -5.16
CA GLU A 42 -9.97 3.89 -6.41
C GLU A 42 -8.68 4.70 -6.15
N SER A 43 -8.80 5.84 -5.48
CA SER A 43 -7.65 6.72 -5.17
C SER A 43 -6.59 6.01 -4.30
N SER A 44 -7.04 5.09 -3.43
CA SER A 44 -6.13 4.30 -2.59
C SER A 44 -5.30 3.33 -3.41
N TYR A 45 -5.90 2.64 -4.39
CA TYR A 45 -5.16 1.76 -5.29
C TYR A 45 -4.23 2.54 -6.21
N ASP A 46 -4.64 3.71 -6.68
CA ASP A 46 -3.74 4.62 -7.43
C ASP A 46 -2.51 4.99 -6.61
N TYR A 47 -2.72 5.36 -5.34
CA TYR A 47 -1.62 5.67 -4.42
C TYR A 47 -0.71 4.47 -4.19
N ILE A 48 -1.27 3.29 -3.87
CA ILE A 48 -0.52 2.04 -3.68
C ILE A 48 0.31 1.71 -4.93
N ASN A 49 -0.27 1.85 -6.12
CA ASN A 49 0.42 1.58 -7.38
C ASN A 49 1.54 2.59 -7.65
N TYR A 50 1.31 3.86 -7.33
CA TYR A 50 2.32 4.91 -7.44
C TYR A 50 3.53 4.61 -6.54
N ILE A 51 3.32 4.36 -5.25
CA ILE A 51 4.43 4.05 -4.33
C ILE A 51 5.09 2.70 -4.65
N GLY A 52 4.33 1.75 -5.18
CA GLY A 52 4.82 0.45 -5.65
C GLY A 52 5.79 0.52 -6.84
N GLN A 53 5.89 1.66 -7.52
CA GLN A 53 6.90 1.89 -8.57
C GLN A 53 8.29 2.24 -8.00
N SER A 54 8.39 2.45 -6.69
CA SER A 54 9.66 2.79 -6.05
C SER A 54 10.75 1.74 -6.29
N HIS A 55 11.99 2.21 -6.42
CA HIS A 55 13.18 1.35 -6.45
C HIS A 55 13.70 1.04 -5.04
N ASN A 56 13.19 1.73 -4.01
CA ASN A 56 13.53 1.46 -2.62
C ASN A 56 12.82 0.18 -2.16
N ARG A 57 13.61 -0.85 -1.84
CA ARG A 57 13.10 -2.16 -1.38
C ARG A 57 12.30 -2.07 -0.08
N GLU A 58 12.62 -1.13 0.79
CA GLU A 58 11.90 -0.93 2.05
C GLU A 58 10.47 -0.46 1.79
N ILE A 59 10.30 0.52 0.90
CA ILE A 59 8.98 0.99 0.44
C ILE A 59 8.19 -0.17 -0.17
N ILE A 60 8.84 -0.99 -1.01
CA ILE A 60 8.19 -2.16 -1.62
C ILE A 60 7.76 -3.19 -0.57
N ASN A 61 8.58 -3.45 0.45
CA ASN A 61 8.23 -4.36 1.54
C ASN A 61 7.06 -3.83 2.39
N ILE A 62 7.03 -2.53 2.64
CA ILE A 62 5.95 -1.87 3.37
C ILE A 62 4.63 -1.98 2.59
N VAL A 63 4.66 -1.72 1.27
CA VAL A 63 3.51 -1.90 0.38
C VAL A 63 3.03 -3.35 0.38
N HIS A 64 3.96 -4.30 0.31
CA HIS A 64 3.65 -5.72 0.38
C HIS A 64 2.89 -6.08 1.67
N VAL A 65 3.36 -5.60 2.82
CA VAL A 65 2.70 -5.85 4.11
C VAL A 65 1.31 -5.23 4.14
N GLY A 66 1.15 -3.97 3.74
CA GLY A 66 -0.17 -3.30 3.72
C GLY A 66 -1.18 -4.03 2.80
N ILE A 67 -0.70 -4.56 1.67
CA ILE A 67 -1.50 -5.39 0.76
C ILE A 67 -1.98 -6.68 1.45
N LEU A 68 -1.08 -7.40 2.14
CA LEU A 68 -1.45 -8.61 2.86
C LEU A 68 -2.46 -8.31 3.96
N GLU A 69 -2.29 -7.19 4.64
CA GLU A 69 -3.21 -6.74 5.68
C GLU A 69 -4.61 -6.45 5.14
N ILE A 70 -4.74 -5.80 3.97
CA ILE A 70 -6.04 -5.61 3.29
C ILE A 70 -6.71 -6.96 3.02
N LEU A 71 -5.94 -7.98 2.62
CA LEU A 71 -6.48 -9.31 2.30
C LEU A 71 -6.94 -10.10 3.54
N TYR A 72 -6.22 -9.96 4.66
CA TYR A 72 -6.40 -10.81 5.83
C TYR A 72 -7.15 -10.15 6.99
N MET A 73 -7.32 -8.83 7.00
CA MET A 73 -8.09 -8.15 8.06
C MET A 73 -9.59 -8.36 7.95
N GLU A 74 -10.14 -8.40 6.73
CA GLU A 74 -11.58 -8.28 6.53
C GLU A 74 -12.16 -9.44 5.69
N TYR A 75 -13.09 -10.18 6.29
CA TYR A 75 -13.73 -11.33 5.66
C TYR A 75 -14.65 -10.84 4.52
N GLY A 76 -14.29 -11.16 3.27
CA GLY A 76 -15.06 -10.77 2.08
C GLY A 76 -14.27 -9.95 1.06
N VAL A 77 -13.06 -9.49 1.39
CA VAL A 77 -12.15 -8.88 0.41
C VAL A 77 -11.62 -9.94 -0.55
N GLY A 78 -12.11 -9.95 -1.79
CA GLY A 78 -11.73 -10.95 -2.79
C GLY A 78 -10.30 -10.76 -3.33
N ARG A 79 -9.42 -11.74 -3.09
CA ARG A 79 -8.01 -11.72 -3.54
C ARG A 79 -7.84 -11.39 -5.02
N GLN A 80 -8.65 -12.01 -5.89
CA GLN A 80 -8.56 -11.77 -7.33
C GLN A 80 -8.89 -10.32 -7.69
N TRP A 81 -9.84 -9.70 -6.99
CA TRP A 81 -10.20 -8.31 -7.24
C TRP A 81 -9.10 -7.36 -6.77
N VAL A 82 -8.51 -7.60 -5.59
CA VAL A 82 -7.36 -6.80 -5.13
C VAL A 82 -6.22 -6.89 -6.14
N LYS A 83 -5.88 -8.10 -6.62
CA LYS A 83 -4.86 -8.31 -7.67
C LYS A 83 -5.15 -7.51 -8.93
N MET A 84 -6.40 -7.45 -9.38
CA MET A 84 -6.80 -6.71 -10.59
C MET A 84 -6.70 -5.18 -10.45
N ASN A 85 -6.75 -4.64 -9.23
CA ASN A 85 -6.58 -3.20 -8.99
C ASN A 85 -5.13 -2.79 -8.79
N LEU A 86 -4.20 -3.75 -8.85
CA LEU A 86 -2.79 -3.49 -8.68
C LEU A 86 -2.03 -3.56 -10.00
N SER A 87 -1.01 -2.71 -10.08
CA SER A 87 -0.05 -2.68 -11.17
C SER A 87 0.64 -4.03 -11.33
N GLU A 88 1.02 -4.38 -12.55
CA GLU A 88 1.69 -5.65 -12.87
C GLU A 88 2.92 -5.92 -12.00
N ARG A 89 3.64 -4.86 -11.60
CA ARG A 89 4.81 -4.94 -10.70
C ARG A 89 4.45 -5.44 -9.30
N LEU A 90 3.25 -5.11 -8.81
CA LEU A 90 2.79 -5.50 -7.49
C LEU A 90 2.03 -6.83 -7.48
N GLN A 91 1.57 -7.32 -8.63
CA GLN A 91 0.82 -8.58 -8.71
C GLN A 91 1.56 -9.84 -8.20
N PRO A 92 2.89 -10.01 -8.38
CA PRO A 92 3.61 -11.17 -7.84
C PRO A 92 3.53 -11.30 -6.33
N TYR A 93 3.30 -10.19 -5.61
CA TYR A 93 3.14 -10.17 -4.17
C TYR A 93 1.85 -10.85 -3.67
N PHE A 94 0.96 -11.28 -4.57
CA PHE A 94 -0.28 -12.01 -4.27
C PHE A 94 -0.17 -13.52 -4.47
N GLU A 95 0.93 -13.98 -5.07
CA GLU A 95 1.16 -15.38 -5.41
C GLU A 95 2.00 -16.12 -4.35
N ALA A 96 2.41 -15.43 -3.29
CA ALA A 96 3.12 -15.99 -2.14
C ALA A 96 2.19 -16.64 -1.11
#